data_AF-A0A1I3BR71-F1
#
_entry.id   AF-A0A1I3BR71-F1
#
_cell.length_a   1.000
_cell.length_b   1.000
_cell.length_c   1.000
_cell.angle_alpha   90.00
_cell.angle_beta   90.00
_cell.angle_gamma   90.00
#
_symmetry.space_group_name_H-M   'P 1'
#
loop_
_entity.id
_entity.type
_entity.pdbx_description
1 polymer ?
#
loop_
_entity_poly.entity_id
_entity_poly.type
_entity_poly.pdbx_seq_one_letter_code
_entity_poly.pdbx_strand_id
1 'polypeptide(L)'
;MIKTRHEALMALGLGPNASQVQIKNAYKDLVKKCHPDVTGNADATIYNRITEAYQFLCKDNGGAVLTHSRVVGKTSKRNTASNADYAAFQKKAKEAKERRKQEFEQKQKDFSAMYEKQEADYKRAMEAIDAIRVARAIQSMVWANGMEKDWDDNKE
;
A
#
# COMPACT_ATOMS: atom_id res chain seq x y z
N MET A 1 -5.58 34.06 18.47
CA MET A 1 -4.16 34.37 18.67
C MET A 1 -3.87 34.38 20.14
N ILE A 2 -3.19 33.34 20.61
CA ILE A 2 -2.87 33.16 22.03
C ILE A 2 -1.70 34.09 22.39
N LYS A 3 -1.89 34.94 23.41
CA LYS A 3 -0.94 36.01 23.76
C LYS A 3 -0.17 35.73 25.05
N THR A 4 -0.67 34.85 25.90
CA THR A 4 -0.08 34.58 27.21
C THR A 4 0.05 33.08 27.48
N ARG A 5 1.06 32.72 28.28
CA ARG A 5 1.26 31.33 28.73
C ARG A 5 0.03 30.78 29.46
N HIS A 6 -0.64 31.62 30.26
CA HIS A 6 -1.84 31.24 30.99
C HIS A 6 -3.00 30.89 30.05
N GLU A 7 -3.24 31.70 29.02
CA GLU A 7 -4.26 31.44 27.99
C GLU A 7 -3.96 30.15 27.22
N ALA A 8 -2.68 29.88 26.92
CA ALA A 8 -2.25 28.65 26.25
C ALA A 8 -2.49 27.40 27.12
N LEU A 9 -2.24 27.49 28.43
CA LEU A 9 -2.51 26.40 29.38
C LEU A 9 -4.00 26.14 29.55
N MET A 10 -4.81 27.20 29.61
CA MET A 10 -6.26 27.10 29.65
C MET A 10 -6.84 26.44 28.39
N ALA A 11 -6.28 26.73 27.21
CA ALA A 11 -6.70 26.08 25.96
C ALA A 11 -6.40 24.57 25.94
N LEU A 12 -5.42 24.11 26.72
CA LEU A 12 -5.12 22.68 26.92
C LEU A 12 -5.83 22.07 28.14
N GLY A 13 -6.61 22.87 28.89
CA GLY A 13 -7.29 22.42 30.11
C GLY A 13 -6.35 22.18 31.30
N LEU A 14 -5.21 22.89 31.36
CA LEU A 14 -4.18 22.69 32.36
C LEU A 14 -4.05 23.89 33.31
N GLY A 15 -3.71 23.61 34.57
CA GLY A 15 -3.48 24.65 35.58
C GLY A 15 -2.21 25.49 35.31
N PRO A 16 -2.07 26.65 35.98
CA PRO A 16 -0.97 27.61 35.75
C PRO A 16 0.42 27.03 36.02
N ASN A 17 0.52 26.00 36.87
CA ASN A 17 1.78 25.34 37.26
C ASN A 17 2.01 24.00 36.52
N ALA A 18 1.34 23.76 35.40
CA ALA A 18 1.47 22.50 34.69
C ALA A 18 2.90 22.27 34.17
N SER A 19 3.41 21.06 34.39
CA SER A 19 4.73 20.66 33.92
C SER A 19 4.75 20.39 32.42
N GLN A 20 5.92 20.42 31.80
CA GLN A 20 6.07 20.14 30.36
C GLN A 20 5.56 18.75 29.97
N VAL A 21 5.69 17.77 30.87
CA VAL A 21 5.17 16.41 30.67
C VAL A 21 3.63 16.42 30.63
N GLN A 22 2.99 17.17 31.52
CA GLN A 22 1.53 17.32 31.55
C GLN A 22 1.02 18.03 30.30
N ILE A 23 1.70 19.10 29.86
CA ILE A 23 1.40 19.82 28.61
C ILE A 23 1.43 18.87 27.41
N LYS A 24 2.46 18.04 27.31
CA LYS A 24 2.60 17.08 26.20
C LYS A 24 1.54 15.99 26.21
N ASN A 25 1.18 15.48 27.39
CA ASN A 25 0.17 14.44 27.50
C ASN A 25 -1.23 14.98 27.19
N ALA A 26 -1.61 16.14 27.76
CA ALA A 26 -2.88 16.78 27.46
C ALA A 26 -3.03 17.11 25.98
N TYR A 27 -1.96 17.63 25.34
CA TYR A 27 -1.96 17.89 23.90
C TYR A 27 -2.21 16.61 23.08
N LYS A 28 -1.53 15.50 23.39
CA LYS A 28 -1.73 14.22 22.69
C LYS A 28 -3.15 13.71 22.80
N ASP A 29 -3.74 13.79 23.99
CA ASP A 29 -5.08 13.28 24.25
C ASP A 29 -6.13 14.14 23.56
N LEU A 30 -5.94 15.46 23.53
CA LEU A 30 -6.81 16.39 22.83
C LEU A 30 -6.70 16.26 21.30
N VAL A 31 -5.50 16.10 20.76
CA VAL A 31 -5.28 15.90 19.32
C VAL A 31 -5.97 14.63 18.84
N LYS A 32 -5.89 13.53 19.58
CA LYS A 32 -6.58 12.28 19.20
C LYS A 32 -8.10 12.44 19.16
N LYS A 33 -8.67 13.27 20.05
CA LYS A 33 -10.11 13.50 20.13
C LYS A 33 -10.61 14.44 19.04
N CYS A 34 -9.84 15.48 18.73
CA CYS A 34 -10.22 16.54 17.78
C CYS A 34 -9.54 16.37 16.41
N HIS A 35 -8.97 15.20 16.08
CA HIS A 35 -8.30 15.01 14.81
C HIS A 35 -9.35 15.02 13.67
N PRO A 36 -9.12 15.75 12.57
CA PRO A 36 -10.09 15.84 11.47
C PRO A 36 -10.38 14.50 10.79
N ASP A 37 -9.51 13.50 10.96
CA ASP A 37 -9.75 12.11 10.51
C ASP A 37 -10.81 11.37 11.34
N VAL A 38 -11.06 11.82 12.58
CA VAL A 38 -12.00 11.19 13.51
C VAL A 38 -13.32 11.96 13.57
N THR A 39 -13.29 13.29 13.67
CA THR A 39 -14.49 14.13 13.80
C THR A 39 -14.85 14.93 12.53
N GLY A 40 -14.09 14.76 11.45
CA GLY A 40 -14.32 15.51 10.21
C GLY A 40 -14.03 17.01 10.37
N ASN A 41 -14.76 17.84 9.61
CA ASN A 41 -14.51 19.28 9.53
C ASN A 41 -15.13 20.10 10.69
N ALA A 42 -15.90 19.45 11.58
CA ALA A 42 -16.61 20.12 12.67
C ALA A 42 -15.65 20.72 13.72
N ASP A 43 -14.53 20.04 13.98
CA ASP A 43 -13.60 20.41 15.05
C ASP A 43 -12.30 21.06 14.55
N ALA A 44 -12.21 21.41 13.26
CA ALA A 44 -11.00 21.97 12.67
C ALA A 44 -10.55 23.27 13.37
N THR A 45 -11.50 24.09 13.82
CA THR A 45 -11.23 25.34 14.56
C THR A 45 -10.66 25.05 15.97
N ILE A 46 -11.16 24.01 16.63
CA ILE A 46 -10.73 23.57 17.95
C ILE A 46 -9.32 22.96 17.85
N TYR A 47 -9.08 22.11 16.86
CA TYR A 47 -7.76 21.55 16.57
C TYR A 47 -6.72 22.64 16.33
N ASN A 48 -7.04 23.64 15.49
CA ASN A 48 -6.15 24.76 15.22
C ASN A 48 -5.83 25.56 16.50
N ARG A 49 -6.80 25.78 17.38
CA ARG A 49 -6.59 26.46 18.66
C ARG A 49 -5.68 25.67 19.61
N ILE A 50 -5.84 24.35 19.67
CA ILE A 50 -5.05 23.45 20.53
C ILE A 50 -3.60 23.36 20.03
N THR A 51 -3.41 23.27 18.71
CA THR A 51 -2.08 23.26 18.10
C THR A 51 -1.36 24.60 18.27
N GLU A 52 -2.06 25.73 18.12
CA GLU A 52 -1.52 27.06 18.39
C GLU A 52 -1.06 27.20 19.85
N ALA A 53 -1.87 26.73 20.81
CA ALA A 53 -1.55 26.75 22.24
C ALA A 53 -0.29 25.95 22.57
N TYR A 54 -0.19 24.73 22.05
CA TYR A 54 0.96 23.87 22.26
C TYR A 54 2.25 24.46 21.66
N GLN A 55 2.15 25.03 20.46
CA GLN A 55 3.28 25.69 19.81
C GLN A 55 3.76 26.91 20.61
N PHE A 56 2.84 27.72 21.14
CA PHE A 56 3.17 28.86 22.01
C PHE A 56 3.94 28.40 23.26
N LEU A 57 3.44 27.37 23.96
CA LEU A 57 4.08 26.82 25.15
C LEU A 57 5.44 26.16 24.88
N CYS A 58 5.64 25.58 23.69
CA CYS A 58 6.93 25.02 23.30
C CYS A 58 7.97 26.10 22.95
N LYS A 59 7.52 27.23 22.37
CA LYS A 59 8.39 28.37 22.05
C LYS A 59 8.86 29.11 23.31
N ASP A 60 7.95 29.35 24.26
CA ASP A 60 8.23 30.04 25.53
C ASP A 60 9.22 29.29 26.44
N ASN A 61 9.29 27.96 26.35
CA ASN A 61 10.23 27.15 27.16
C ASN A 61 11.65 27.05 26.54
N GLY A 62 12.07 28.03 25.72
CA GLY A 62 13.45 28.08 25.20
C GLY A 62 13.66 27.32 23.89
N GLY A 63 12.74 27.46 22.93
CA GLY A 63 13.08 27.33 21.51
C GLY A 63 13.53 25.96 21.02
N ALA A 64 13.17 24.86 21.67
CA ALA A 64 13.26 23.55 21.02
C ALA A 64 11.99 23.32 20.20
N VAL A 65 11.97 23.88 18.99
CA VAL A 65 10.94 23.55 17.99
C VAL A 65 10.90 22.03 17.86
N LEU A 66 9.85 21.39 18.37
CA LEU A 66 9.56 20.00 18.06
C LEU A 66 8.98 19.98 16.64
N THR A 67 9.85 20.21 15.66
CA THR A 67 9.59 19.76 14.30
C THR A 67 9.46 18.24 14.39
N HIS A 68 8.28 17.73 14.03
CA HIS A 68 8.01 16.31 13.87
C HIS A 68 8.74 15.75 12.63
N SER A 69 10.06 15.91 12.58
CA SER A 69 10.94 15.26 11.61
C SER A 69 12.38 15.13 12.11
N ARG A 70 12.59 14.93 13.42
CA ARG A 70 13.90 14.46 13.90
C ARG A 70 14.02 12.97 13.61
N VAL A 71 14.52 12.62 12.42
CA VAL A 71 15.10 11.30 12.17
C VAL A 71 16.14 11.07 13.27
N VAL A 72 15.88 10.07 14.12
CA VAL A 72 16.69 9.80 15.31
C VAL A 72 17.96 9.08 14.86
N GLY A 73 18.92 9.86 14.36
CA GLY A 73 20.26 9.39 14.01
C GLY A 73 21.28 10.15 14.85
N LYS A 74 21.94 9.44 15.77
CA LYS A 74 23.16 9.89 16.46
C LYS A 74 24.08 10.57 15.44
N THR A 75 24.59 11.76 15.74
CA THR A 75 25.56 12.47 14.89
C THR A 75 26.87 11.69 14.88
N SER A 76 26.94 10.63 14.08
CA SER A 76 28.19 9.98 13.75
C SER A 76 28.99 10.98 12.93
N LYS A 77 30.27 11.17 13.27
CA LYS A 77 31.20 12.01 12.52
C LYS A 77 31.05 11.65 11.04
N ARG A 78 30.78 12.65 10.19
CA ARG A 78 30.73 12.43 8.73
C ARG A 78 32.14 12.08 8.29
N ASN A 79 32.44 10.79 8.18
CA ASN A 79 33.59 10.35 7.42
C ASN A 79 33.32 10.75 5.96
N THR A 80 34.13 11.66 5.42
CA THR A 80 34.11 12.00 4.01
C THR A 80 34.44 10.73 3.25
N ALA A 81 33.45 10.12 2.60
CA ALA A 81 33.63 8.87 1.88
C ALA A 81 34.77 9.04 0.86
N SER A 82 35.70 8.09 0.82
CA SER A 82 36.81 8.15 -0.11
C SER A 82 36.30 7.94 -1.53
N ASN A 83 37.02 8.45 -2.53
CA ASN A 83 36.63 8.29 -3.94
C ASN A 83 36.54 6.79 -4.36
N ALA A 84 37.30 5.92 -3.68
CA ALA A 84 37.24 4.47 -3.87
C ALA A 84 35.92 3.85 -3.36
N ASP A 85 35.37 4.38 -2.26
CA ASP A 85 34.07 3.94 -1.72
C ASP A 85 32.93 4.28 -2.69
N TYR A 86 33.05 5.41 -3.39
CA TYR A 86 32.05 5.84 -4.38
C TYR A 86 32.06 4.96 -5.62
N ALA A 87 33.24 4.55 -6.11
CA ALA A 87 33.37 3.65 -7.25
C ALA A 87 32.78 2.25 -6.95
N ALA A 88 33.04 1.70 -5.76
CA ALA A 88 32.47 0.43 -5.32
C ALA A 88 30.94 0.50 -5.20
N PHE A 89 30.42 1.62 -4.68
CA PHE A 89 28.97 1.86 -4.60
C PHE A 89 28.31 1.93 -5.98
N GLN A 90 28.92 2.64 -6.94
CA GLN A 90 28.40 2.71 -8.31
C GLN A 90 28.35 1.35 -9.00
N LYS A 91 29.40 0.53 -8.85
CA LYS A 91 29.44 -0.82 -9.42
C LYS A 91 28.30 -1.68 -8.87
N LYS A 92 28.12 -1.69 -7.55
CA LYS A 92 27.05 -2.45 -6.89
C LYS A 92 25.66 -1.95 -7.28
N ALA A 93 25.48 -0.65 -7.45
CA ALA A 93 24.22 -0.06 -7.90
C ALA A 93 23.90 -0.46 -9.35
N LYS A 94 24.91 -0.52 -10.22
CA LYS A 94 24.75 -0.97 -11.61
C LYS A 94 24.35 -2.45 -11.69
N GLU A 95 25.06 -3.32 -10.97
CA GLU A 95 24.75 -4.76 -10.89
C GLU A 95 23.33 -5.01 -10.35
N ALA A 96 22.90 -4.26 -9.33
CA ALA A 96 21.55 -4.36 -8.79
C ALA A 96 20.47 -3.93 -9.80
N LYS A 97 20.75 -2.91 -10.62
CA LYS A 97 19.85 -2.47 -11.68
C LYS A 97 19.74 -3.50 -12.80
N GLU A 98 20.87 -4.10 -13.19
CA GLU A 98 20.92 -5.16 -14.21
C GLU A 98 20.17 -6.41 -13.75
N ARG A 99 20.37 -6.86 -12.51
CA ARG A 99 19.64 -8.00 -11.95
C ARG A 99 18.13 -7.74 -11.94
N ARG A 100 17.69 -6.56 -11.47
CA ARG A 100 16.27 -6.19 -11.49
C ARG A 100 15.69 -6.17 -12.91
N LYS A 101 16.47 -5.73 -13.89
CA LYS A 101 16.05 -5.75 -15.30
C LYS A 101 15.87 -7.19 -15.80
N GLN A 102 16.81 -8.09 -15.48
CA GLN A 102 16.72 -9.50 -15.86
C GLN A 102 15.54 -10.21 -15.19
N GLU A 103 15.33 -10.00 -13.89
CA GLU A 103 14.18 -10.55 -13.16
C GLU A 103 12.86 -10.07 -13.75
N PHE A 104 12.78 -8.79 -14.15
CA PHE A 104 11.59 -8.23 -14.78
C PHE A 104 11.35 -8.83 -16.17
N GLU A 105 12.40 -8.98 -16.98
CA GLU A 105 12.31 -9.61 -18.30
C GLU A 105 11.92 -11.10 -18.20
N GLN A 106 12.47 -11.83 -17.23
CA GLN A 106 12.07 -13.21 -16.95
C GLN A 106 10.60 -13.28 -16.54
N LYS A 107 10.16 -12.42 -15.61
CA LYS A 107 8.73 -12.35 -15.24
C LYS A 107 7.82 -12.03 -16.41
N GLN A 108 8.24 -11.15 -17.32
CA GLN A 108 7.47 -10.87 -18.53
C GLN A 108 7.37 -12.09 -19.44
N LYS A 109 8.47 -12.83 -19.63
CA LYS A 109 8.48 -14.07 -20.43
C LYS A 109 7.67 -15.19 -19.78
N ASP A 110 7.79 -15.38 -18.47
CA ASP A 110 7.01 -16.36 -17.72
C ASP A 110 5.52 -16.03 -17.78
N PHE A 111 5.19 -14.75 -17.66
CA PHE A 111 3.82 -14.26 -17.80
C PHE A 111 3.30 -14.49 -19.22
N SER A 112 4.03 -14.12 -20.26
CA SER A 112 3.60 -14.36 -21.65
C SER A 112 3.42 -15.85 -21.94
N ALA A 113 4.34 -16.71 -21.48
CA ALA A 113 4.25 -18.15 -21.65
C ALA A 113 3.03 -18.75 -20.90
N MET A 114 2.70 -18.22 -19.72
CA MET A 114 1.51 -18.62 -18.98
C MET A 114 0.23 -18.28 -19.76
N TYR A 115 0.16 -17.11 -20.39
CA TYR A 115 -0.99 -16.71 -21.21
C TYR A 115 -1.12 -17.57 -22.47
N GLU A 116 -0.02 -17.82 -23.18
CA GLU A 116 -0.02 -18.69 -24.36
C GLU A 116 -0.53 -20.09 -24.03
N LYS A 117 -0.12 -20.63 -22.87
CA LYS A 117 -0.62 -21.93 -22.39
C LYS A 117 -2.12 -21.90 -22.10
N GLN A 118 -2.60 -20.86 -21.42
CA GLN A 118 -4.04 -20.71 -21.14
C GLN A 118 -4.85 -20.60 -22.43
N GLU A 119 -4.36 -19.84 -23.42
CA GLU A 119 -5.03 -19.69 -24.71
C GLU A 119 -5.06 -21.02 -25.50
N ALA A 120 -3.96 -21.78 -25.48
CA ALA A 120 -3.90 -23.11 -26.09
C ALA A 120 -4.86 -24.10 -25.42
N ASP A 121 -4.92 -24.11 -24.09
CA ASP A 121 -5.84 -24.97 -23.33
C ASP A 121 -7.30 -24.56 -23.58
N TYR A 122 -7.59 -23.26 -23.65
CA TYR A 122 -8.92 -22.74 -24.01
C TYR A 122 -9.33 -23.15 -25.42
N LYS A 123 -8.43 -23.01 -26.40
CA LYS A 123 -8.67 -23.41 -27.79
C LYS A 123 -8.94 -24.92 -27.89
N ARG A 124 -8.14 -25.74 -27.23
CA ARG A 124 -8.33 -27.20 -27.18
C ARG A 124 -9.69 -27.57 -26.57
N ALA A 125 -10.09 -26.90 -25.49
CA ALA A 125 -11.39 -27.12 -24.89
C ALA A 125 -12.55 -26.72 -25.83
N MET A 126 -12.41 -25.61 -26.54
CA MET A 126 -13.40 -25.16 -27.53
C MET A 126 -13.53 -26.13 -28.71
N GLU A 127 -12.41 -26.62 -29.25
CA GLU A 127 -12.38 -27.63 -30.31
C GLU A 127 -13.06 -28.94 -29.87
N ALA A 128 -12.86 -29.36 -28.62
CA ALA A 128 -13.55 -30.52 -28.06
C ALA A 128 -15.06 -30.32 -27.95
N ILE A 129 -15.51 -29.13 -27.54
CA ILE A 129 -16.94 -28.77 -27.48
C ILE A 129 -17.54 -28.78 -28.88
N ASP A 130 -16.85 -28.21 -29.87
CA ASP A 130 -17.31 -28.17 -31.25
C ASP A 130 -17.36 -29.58 -31.86
N ALA A 131 -16.38 -30.44 -31.57
CA ALA A 131 -16.42 -31.84 -31.97
C ALA A 131 -17.63 -32.59 -31.38
N ILE A 132 -17.96 -32.36 -30.10
CA ILE A 132 -19.16 -32.93 -29.47
C ILE A 132 -20.44 -32.42 -30.15
N ARG A 133 -20.51 -31.12 -30.47
CA ARG A 133 -21.66 -30.54 -31.17
C ARG A 133 -21.83 -31.13 -32.57
N VAL A 134 -20.76 -31.27 -33.33
CA VAL A 134 -20.78 -31.89 -34.66
C VAL A 134 -21.20 -33.36 -34.58
N ALA A 135 -20.64 -34.13 -33.65
CA ALA A 135 -21.04 -35.52 -33.44
C ALA A 135 -22.54 -35.65 -33.11
N ARG A 136 -23.06 -34.77 -32.24
CA ARG A 136 -24.48 -34.74 -31.87
C ARG A 136 -25.37 -34.32 -33.05
N ALA A 137 -24.93 -33.38 -33.86
CA ALA A 137 -25.63 -32.97 -35.08
C ALA A 137 -25.70 -34.12 -36.10
N ILE A 138 -24.59 -34.84 -36.32
CA ILE A 138 -24.55 -36.03 -37.17
C ILE A 138 -25.49 -37.11 -36.63
N GLN A 139 -25.46 -37.40 -35.32
CA GLN A 139 -26.36 -38.36 -34.70
C GLN A 139 -27.83 -37.99 -34.89
N SER A 140 -28.19 -36.70 -34.74
CA SER A 140 -29.56 -36.23 -34.98
C SER A 140 -29.97 -36.34 -36.45
N MET A 141 -29.06 -36.12 -37.40
CA MET A 141 -29.31 -36.30 -38.83
C MET A 141 -29.48 -37.78 -39.20
N VAL A 142 -28.65 -38.67 -38.63
CA VAL A 142 -28.77 -40.12 -38.83
C VAL A 142 -30.11 -40.64 -38.28
N TRP A 143 -30.53 -40.16 -37.11
CA TRP A 143 -31.83 -40.50 -36.53
C TRP A 143 -32.99 -39.94 -37.36
N ALA A 144 -32.89 -38.70 -37.86
CA ALA A 144 -33.91 -38.08 -38.71
C ALA A 144 -34.04 -38.72 -40.10
N ASN A 145 -32.95 -39.28 -40.65
CA ASN A 145 -32.95 -39.97 -41.95
C ASN A 145 -33.33 -41.46 -41.87
N GLY A 146 -33.72 -41.96 -40.70
CA GLY A 146 -34.31 -43.30 -40.55
C GLY A 146 -33.36 -44.48 -40.80
N MET A 147 -32.04 -44.31 -40.59
CA MET A 147 -31.14 -45.47 -40.49
C MET A 147 -31.13 -45.98 -39.04
N GLU A 148 -32.08 -46.87 -38.71
CA GLU A 148 -32.01 -47.72 -37.53
C GLU A 148 -30.73 -48.55 -37.59
N LYS A 149 -29.83 -48.34 -36.65
CA LYS A 149 -28.69 -49.22 -36.42
C LYS A 149 -29.12 -50.18 -35.30
N ASP A 150 -29.65 -51.33 -35.69
CA ASP A 150 -29.91 -52.45 -34.80
C ASP A 150 -28.61 -52.82 -34.07
N TRP A 151 -28.49 -52.40 -32.82
CA TRP A 151 -27.55 -52.94 -31.85
C TRP A 151 -28.36 -53.41 -30.66
N ASP A 152 -29.05 -54.54 -30.89
CA ASP A 152 -29.59 -55.36 -29.83
C ASP A 152 -28.42 -56.14 -29.22
N ASP A 153 -27.83 -55.60 -28.15
CA ASP A 153 -26.98 -56.36 -27.25
C ASP A 153 -27.87 -57.39 -26.55
N ASN A 154 -27.98 -58.57 -27.15
CA ASN A 154 -28.56 -59.75 -26.52
C ASN A 154 -27.66 -60.15 -25.34
N LYS A 155 -28.06 -59.70 -24.16
CA LYS A 155 -27.76 -60.32 -22.86
C LYS A 155 -28.32 -61.74 -22.86
N GLU A 156 -27.45 -62.75 -22.89
CA GLU A 156 -27.60 -64.00 -22.13
C GLU A 156 -26.23 -64.47 -21.64
#